data_AF-A0A529L6S2-F1
#
_entry.id   AF-A0A529L6S2-F1
#
_cell.length_a   1.000
_cell.length_b   1.000
_cell.length_c   1.000
_cell.angle_alpha   90.00
_cell.angle_beta   90.00
_cell.angle_gamma   90.00
#
_symmetry.space_group_name_H-M   'P 1'
#
loop_
_entity.id
_entity.type
_entity.pdbx_description
1 polymer ?
#
loop_
_entity_poly.entity_id
_entity_poly.type
_entity_poly.pdbx_seq_one_letter_code
_entity_poly.pdbx_strand_id
1 'polypeptide(L)' 'MDQERLLAAVLLADVVGSTPLYERIGDDAALQQISDCLDAIREIVARHGGDFIYSKGDDVLSLF' A
#
# COMPACT_ATOMS: atom_id res chain seq x y z
N MET A 1 18.10 -14.29 -15.73
CA MET A 1 18.05 -12.89 -15.26
C MET A 1 18.98 -12.82 -14.09
N ASP A 2 20.05 -12.04 -14.21
CA ASP A 2 20.90 -11.76 -13.06
C ASP A 2 20.10 -10.93 -12.06
N GLN A 3 20.12 -11.34 -10.79
CA GLN A 3 19.54 -10.55 -9.71
C GLN A 3 20.51 -9.42 -9.36
N GLU A 4 20.15 -8.21 -9.76
CA GLU A 4 20.90 -7.01 -9.40
C GLU A 4 20.68 -6.70 -7.91
N ARG A 5 21.76 -6.38 -7.19
CA ARG A 5 21.69 -5.92 -5.80
C ARG A 5 21.72 -4.40 -5.79
N LEU A 6 20.69 -3.81 -5.21
CA LEU A 6 20.56 -2.37 -5.05
C LEU A 6 20.59 -2.00 -3.55
N LEU A 7 21.21 -0.86 -3.23
CA LEU A 7 21.03 -0.20 -1.94
C LEU A 7 19.75 0.63 -1.99
N ALA A 8 18.77 0.31 -1.16
CA ALA A 8 17.50 1.04 -1.05
C ALA A 8 17.07 1.18 0.40
N ALA A 9 16.24 2.19 0.66
CA ALA A 9 15.38 2.25 1.84
C ALA A 9 14.03 1.60 1.51
N VAL A 10 13.53 0.76 2.42
CA VAL A 10 12.26 0.05 2.26
C VAL A 10 11.21 0.68 3.16
N LEU A 11 10.06 1.02 2.60
CA LEU A 11 8.87 1.44 3.35
C LEU A 11 7.77 0.40 3.18
N LEU A 12 7.21 -0.06 4.30
CA LEU A 12 6.01 -0.87 4.35
C LEU A 12 4.95 -0.11 5.18
N ALA A 13 3.77 0.07 4.60
CA ALA A 13 2.62 0.71 5.25
C ALA A 13 1.41 -0.23 5.18
N ASP A 14 0.57 -0.23 6.23
CA ASP A 14 -0.57 -1.15 6.37
C ASP A 14 -1.77 -0.43 7.00
N VAL A 15 -2.99 -0.75 6.56
CA VAL A 15 -4.22 -0.12 7.08
C VAL A 15 -4.73 -0.88 8.30
N VAL A 16 -4.51 -0.30 9.48
CA VAL A 16 -4.99 -0.88 10.74
C VAL A 16 -6.52 -0.99 10.74
N GLY A 17 -7.02 -2.18 11.09
CA GLY A 17 -8.45 -2.42 11.28
C GLY A 17 -9.24 -2.61 9.97
N SER A 18 -8.56 -2.94 8.88
CA SER A 18 -9.18 -3.28 7.59
C SER A 18 -10.14 -4.47 7.69
N THR A 19 -9.78 -5.57 8.35
CA THR A 19 -10.66 -6.75 8.45
C THR A 19 -11.99 -6.45 9.15
N PRO A 20 -12.02 -5.85 10.36
CA PRO A 20 -13.29 -5.46 10.99
C PRO A 20 -14.10 -4.40 10.21
N LEU A 21 -13.47 -3.69 9.26
CA LEU A 21 -14.16 -2.71 8.42
C LEU A 21 -15.22 -3.40 7.54
N TYR A 22 -14.88 -4.56 6.97
CA TYR A 22 -15.80 -5.36 6.14
C TYR A 22 -17.09 -5.69 6.89
N GLU A 23 -16.99 -6.12 8.16
CA GLU A 23 -18.17 -6.43 8.98
C GLU A 23 -19.01 -5.19 9.30
N ARG A 24 -18.37 -4.03 9.43
CA ARG A 24 -19.02 -2.79 9.87
C ARG A 24 -19.76 -2.06 8.75
N ILE A 25 -19.20 -2.07 7.54
CA ILE A 25 -19.74 -1.25 6.42
C ILE A 25 -20.04 -2.07 5.16
N GLY A 26 -19.79 -3.38 5.18
CA GLY A 26 -19.97 -4.27 4.03
C GLY A 26 -18.79 -4.25 3.07
N ASP A 27 -18.72 -5.28 2.22
CA ASP A 27 -17.54 -5.58 1.42
C ASP A 27 -17.17 -4.47 0.43
N ASP A 28 -18.15 -4.01 -0.37
CA ASP A 28 -17.90 -3.01 -1.41
C ASP A 28 -17.43 -1.67 -0.81
N ALA A 29 -18.05 -1.24 0.30
CA ALA A 29 -17.71 0.02 0.95
C ALA A 29 -16.35 -0.06 1.67
N ALA A 30 -16.05 -1.19 2.31
CA ALA A 30 -14.75 -1.43 2.94
C ALA A 30 -13.64 -1.47 1.90
N LEU A 31 -13.86 -2.19 0.78
CA LEU A 31 -12.90 -2.27 -0.31
C LEU A 31 -12.61 -0.88 -0.89
N GLN A 32 -13.64 -0.09 -1.18
CA GLN A 32 -13.45 1.26 -1.70
C GLN A 32 -12.64 2.13 -0.73
N GLN A 33 -12.97 2.11 0.56
CA GLN A 33 -12.28 2.94 1.54
C GLN A 33 -10.81 2.51 1.72
N ILE A 34 -10.53 1.21 1.66
CA ILE A 34 -9.15 0.69 1.69
C ILE A 34 -8.42 1.14 0.41
N SER A 35 -9.02 0.97 -0.77
CA SER A 35 -8.43 1.40 -2.05
C SER A 35 -8.08 2.89 -2.06
N ASP A 36 -8.98 3.75 -1.58
CA ASP A 36 -8.73 5.19 -1.49
C ASP A 36 -7.53 5.50 -0.58
N CYS A 37 -7.36 4.75 0.52
CA CYS A 37 -6.21 4.89 1.40
C CYS A 37 -4.90 4.45 0.73
N LEU A 38 -4.91 3.30 0.04
CA LEU A 38 -3.74 2.79 -0.68
C LEU A 38 -3.32 3.75 -1.81
N ASP A 39 -4.28 4.33 -2.53
CA ASP A 39 -4.01 5.29 -3.59
C ASP A 39 -3.40 6.58 -3.02
N ALA A 40 -3.90 7.07 -1.89
CA ALA A 40 -3.28 8.20 -1.19
C ALA A 40 -1.82 7.90 -0.77
N ILE A 41 -1.53 6.70 -0.28
CA ILE A 41 -0.16 6.27 0.07
C ILE A 41 0.72 6.27 -1.18
N ARG A 42 0.25 5.66 -2.28
CA ARG A 42 0.99 5.59 -3.56
C ARG A 42 1.31 6.97 -4.11
N GLU A 43 0.35 7.89 -4.06
CA GLU A 43 0.59 9.27 -4.48
C GLU A 43 1.62 9.99 -3.60
N ILE A 44 1.61 9.75 -2.28
CA ILE A 44 2.60 10.33 -1.36
C ILE A 44 3.99 9.77 -1.67
N VAL A 45 4.11 8.45 -1.84
CA VAL A 45 5.36 7.78 -2.22
C VAL A 45 5.93 8.39 -3.50
N ALA A 46 5.11 8.49 -4.56
CA ALA A 46 5.53 9.07 -5.83
C ALA A 46 5.94 10.55 -5.71
N ARG A 47 5.18 11.34 -4.94
CA ARG A 47 5.50 12.76 -4.67
C ARG A 47 6.84 12.96 -3.97
N HIS A 48 7.29 11.98 -3.18
CA HIS A 48 8.56 12.01 -2.46
C HIS A 48 9.69 11.23 -3.15
N GLY A 49 9.49 10.81 -4.41
CA GLY A 49 10.51 10.14 -5.21
C GLY A 49 10.73 8.66 -4.89
N GLY A 50 9.77 8.03 -4.20
CA GLY A 50 9.78 6.58 -4.02
C GLY A 50 8.99 5.86 -5.12
N ASP A 51 9.27 4.57 -5.25
CA ASP A 51 8.62 3.67 -6.19
C ASP A 51 7.68 2.70 -5.48
N PHE A 52 6.44 2.60 -5.97
CA PHE A 52 5.53 1.54 -5.59
C PHE A 52 5.99 0.21 -6.19
N ILE A 53 6.14 -0.81 -5.34
CA ILE A 53 6.56 -2.15 -5.79
C ILE A 53 5.37 -3.10 -5.89
N TYR A 54 4.66 -3.29 -4.79
CA TYR A 54 3.45 -4.12 -4.77
C TYR A 54 2.56 -3.77 -3.56
N SER A 55 1.31 -4.24 -3.64
CA SER A 55 0.35 -4.27 -2.54
C SER A 55 -0.30 -5.65 -2.45
N LYS A 56 -0.62 -6.10 -1.25
CA LYS A 56 -1.34 -7.33 -0.95
C LYS A 56 -2.39 -7.04 0.11
N GLY A 57 -3.65 -7.02 -0.31
CA GLY A 57 -4.74 -6.62 0.56
C GLY A 57 -4.67 -5.12 0.81
N ASP A 58 -4.36 -4.76 2.04
CA ASP A 58 -4.36 -3.42 2.61
C ASP A 58 -2.96 -2.87 2.93
N ASP A 59 -1.91 -3.55 2.44
CA ASP A 59 -0.53 -3.09 2.55
C ASP A 59 -0.01 -2.39 1.27
N VAL A 60 1.05 -1.58 1.44
CA VAL A 60 1.86 -1.00 0.36
C VAL A 60 3.33 -1.19 0.68
N LEU A 61 4.07 -1.82 -0.24
CA LEU A 61 5.53 -1.86 -0.26
C LEU A 61 6.10 -0.82 -1.23
N SER A 62 7.09 -0.06 -0.79
CA SER A 62 7.78 0.94 -1.60
C SER A 62 9.29 0.95 -1.35
N LEU A 63 10.04 1.41 -2.36
CA LEU A 63 11.48 1.63 -2.29
C LEU A 63 11.81 3.12 -2.49
N PHE A 64 12.91 3.55 -1.88
CA PHE A 64 13.54 4.85 -2.05
C PHE A 64 15.05 4.68 -2.22
#